data_AF-A0A255YXP4-F1
#
_entry.id   AF-A0A255YXP4-F1
#
_cell.length_a   1.000
_cell.length_b   1.000
_cell.length_c   1.000
_cell.angle_alpha   90.00
_cell.angle_beta   90.00
_cell.angle_gamma   90.00
#
_symmetry.space_group_name_H-M   'P 1'
#
loop_
_entity.id
_entity.type
_entity.pdbx_description
1 polymer ?
#
loop_
_entity_poly.entity_id
_entity_poly.type
_entity_poly.pdbx_seq_one_letter_code
_entity_poly.pdbx_strand_id
1 'polypeptide(L)'
;MLIESMRDIGYSLETALADIIDNSIAAAASRIDILVDPSIGNPAIGILDNGGGMTKAILLDAMRPGSSNPRDARAKLDLGRFGLGMKTASFSQCRRLSVLTRRGGKSSAAIWDLDHVASSDRWEILLPADHQTIPFAERLVGDGTLVVWEKLDRILGDEQEAQQQKLLAQRVDEAASHIELVFHRYLSGEATGSKLPIMVNNRPLEPHDPFGTSHKATQRNPNEPQIFKIKGHNVAVQTFTLPHHSKLTDRQYEALAGKAGFLRNQGFYLYREKRLIISGTWFGLAQQKPITQLTRVRIDMPKELDAEWKIDVKKASAQPPPALRRELRGLVEQICSGSKRVYTHRGKKLVSDDQIEIWQRIQHKGQIRYGINPDHPVVAQLSNELGDEGRQRLKALIRLMETSLPIDSIFADKGGNPTAVSSGDLADHELAVVAADTYRHLNGGAEARDEGVLAMLGMMDPFRSNWPVVESALKDRFGWDR
;
A
#
# COMPACT_ATOMS: atom_id res chain seq x y z
N MET A 1 -0.59 -40.67 0.20
CA MET A 1 0.08 -40.62 -1.12
C MET A 1 0.70 -39.25 -1.33
N LEU A 2 1.90 -39.17 -1.93
CA LEU A 2 2.70 -37.95 -2.12
C LEU A 2 1.91 -36.76 -2.71
N ILE A 3 0.86 -37.02 -3.49
CA ILE A 3 0.04 -36.01 -4.16
C ILE A 3 -0.85 -35.21 -3.20
N GLU A 4 -1.39 -35.83 -2.15
CA GLU A 4 -2.15 -35.11 -1.11
C GLU A 4 -1.23 -34.16 -0.32
N SER A 5 0.02 -34.57 -0.09
CA SER A 5 1.04 -33.70 0.53
C SER A 5 1.43 -32.50 -0.34
N MET A 6 1.29 -32.58 -1.67
CA MET A 6 1.51 -31.44 -2.57
C MET A 6 0.42 -30.37 -2.45
N ARG A 7 -0.74 -30.71 -1.88
CA ARG A 7 -1.84 -29.77 -1.65
C ARG A 7 -1.61 -28.88 -0.43
N ASP A 8 -0.90 -29.41 0.58
CA ASP A 8 -0.63 -28.75 1.86
C ASP A 8 0.54 -27.76 1.85
N ILE A 9 0.97 -27.34 0.67
CA ILE A 9 2.05 -26.37 0.54
C ILE A 9 1.64 -25.03 1.18
N GLY A 10 0.34 -24.73 1.34
CA GLY A 10 -0.18 -23.59 2.10
C GLY A 10 -0.33 -22.32 1.28
N TYR A 11 -0.75 -22.47 0.02
CA TYR A 11 -1.19 -21.37 -0.82
C TYR A 11 -2.54 -20.84 -0.36
N SER A 12 -2.73 -19.54 -0.48
CA SER A 12 -4.05 -18.90 -0.44
C SER A 12 -4.60 -18.79 -1.87
N LEU A 13 -5.91 -18.55 -2.03
CA LEU A 13 -6.51 -18.40 -3.36
C LEU A 13 -5.84 -17.28 -4.16
N GLU A 14 -5.52 -16.18 -3.49
CA GLU A 14 -4.90 -14.99 -4.08
C GLU A 14 -3.50 -15.28 -4.63
N THR A 15 -2.68 -15.98 -3.84
CA THR A 15 -1.33 -16.37 -4.26
C THR A 15 -1.35 -17.45 -5.34
N ALA A 16 -2.32 -18.37 -5.29
CA ALA A 16 -2.50 -19.40 -6.31
C ALA A 16 -2.92 -18.79 -7.66
N LEU A 17 -3.91 -17.89 -7.68
CA LEU A 17 -4.33 -17.19 -8.90
C LEU A 17 -3.20 -16.36 -9.47
N ALA A 18 -2.46 -15.65 -8.62
CA ALA A 18 -1.34 -14.83 -9.05
C ALA A 18 -0.20 -15.67 -9.68
N ASP A 19 0.00 -16.91 -9.24
CA ASP A 19 0.95 -17.85 -9.86
C ASP A 19 0.49 -18.34 -11.25
N ILE A 20 -0.82 -18.47 -11.50
CA ILE A 20 -1.35 -18.80 -12.83
C ILE A 20 -1.20 -17.58 -13.76
N ILE A 21 -1.54 -16.38 -13.27
CA ILE A 21 -1.39 -15.12 -14.01
C ILE A 21 0.07 -14.88 -14.42
N ASP A 22 1.04 -15.19 -13.55
CA ASP A 22 2.47 -15.15 -13.91
C ASP A 22 2.77 -16.01 -15.14
N ASN A 23 2.16 -17.19 -15.27
CA ASN A 23 2.37 -18.05 -16.45
C ASN A 23 1.76 -17.44 -17.71
N SER A 24 0.59 -16.81 -17.59
CA SER A 24 -0.05 -16.09 -18.70
C SER A 24 0.80 -14.91 -19.17
N ILE A 25 1.42 -14.15 -18.24
CA ILE A 25 2.38 -13.09 -18.56
C ILE A 25 3.63 -13.66 -19.25
N ALA A 26 4.18 -14.77 -18.75
CA ALA A 26 5.32 -15.45 -19.37
C ALA A 26 4.99 -15.96 -20.78
N ALA A 27 3.73 -16.34 -21.03
CA ALA A 27 3.20 -16.71 -22.34
C ALA A 27 2.90 -15.52 -23.26
N ALA A 28 3.28 -14.30 -22.85
CA ALA A 28 3.06 -13.04 -23.55
C ALA A 28 1.58 -12.74 -23.84
N ALA A 29 0.69 -13.12 -22.93
CA ALA A 29 -0.72 -12.75 -23.02
C ALA A 29 -0.91 -11.23 -22.97
N SER A 30 -1.82 -10.73 -23.79
CA SER A 30 -2.23 -9.32 -23.79
C SER A 30 -3.56 -9.10 -23.08
N ARG A 31 -4.22 -10.17 -22.64
CA ARG A 31 -5.48 -10.17 -21.88
C ARG A 31 -5.58 -11.46 -21.06
N ILE A 32 -6.10 -11.32 -19.84
CA ILE A 32 -6.37 -12.45 -18.95
C ILE A 32 -7.79 -12.31 -18.39
N ASP A 33 -8.57 -13.38 -18.44
CA ASP A 33 -9.93 -13.45 -17.90
C ASP A 33 -10.00 -14.52 -16.80
N ILE A 34 -10.45 -14.10 -15.62
CA ILE A 34 -10.79 -14.99 -14.51
C ILE A 34 -12.30 -15.20 -14.55
N LEU A 35 -12.68 -16.44 -14.81
CA LEU A 35 -14.04 -16.89 -15.01
C LEU A 35 -14.47 -17.65 -13.77
N VAL A 36 -15.60 -17.29 -13.18
CA VAL A 36 -16.13 -17.93 -11.99
C VAL A 36 -17.60 -18.20 -12.21
N ASP A 37 -17.97 -19.47 -12.08
CA ASP A 37 -19.37 -19.88 -12.14
C ASP A 37 -19.77 -20.49 -10.78
N PRO A 38 -20.49 -19.74 -9.93
CA PRO A 38 -21.04 -20.28 -8.69
C PRO A 38 -22.35 -21.07 -8.92
N SER A 39 -22.98 -20.96 -10.09
CA SER A 39 -24.35 -21.43 -10.34
C SER A 39 -24.46 -22.84 -10.93
N ILE A 40 -23.36 -23.40 -11.43
CA ILE A 40 -23.28 -24.80 -11.81
C ILE A 40 -23.13 -25.62 -10.53
N GLY A 41 -23.92 -26.69 -10.36
CA GLY A 41 -23.85 -27.58 -9.19
C GLY A 41 -22.46 -28.18 -8.90
N ASN A 42 -21.49 -27.97 -9.79
CA ASN A 42 -20.06 -28.06 -9.54
C ASN A 42 -19.39 -26.69 -9.82
N PRO A 43 -19.12 -25.86 -8.80
CA PRO A 43 -18.47 -24.58 -8.98
C PRO A 43 -17.05 -24.72 -9.54
N ALA A 44 -16.68 -23.80 -10.43
CA ALA A 44 -15.39 -23.80 -11.11
C ALA A 44 -14.77 -22.40 -11.21
N ILE A 45 -13.44 -22.36 -11.21
CA ILE A 45 -12.65 -21.16 -11.50
C ILE A 45 -11.81 -21.43 -12.75
N GLY A 46 -12.02 -20.65 -13.80
CA GLY A 46 -11.23 -20.64 -15.02
C GLY A 46 -10.28 -19.45 -15.08
N ILE A 47 -9.05 -19.65 -15.52
CA ILE A 47 -8.08 -18.60 -15.85
C ILE A 47 -7.75 -18.77 -17.33
N LEU A 48 -8.23 -17.84 -18.14
CA LEU A 48 -8.10 -17.82 -19.58
C LEU A 48 -7.10 -16.73 -19.99
N ASP A 49 -6.12 -17.08 -20.80
CA ASP A 49 -5.23 -16.13 -21.45
C ASP A 49 -5.22 -16.30 -22.97
N ASN A 50 -4.88 -15.20 -23.65
CA ASN A 50 -4.69 -15.16 -25.10
C ASN A 50 -3.20 -15.18 -25.49
N GLY A 51 -2.37 -15.85 -24.69
CA GLY A 51 -0.93 -16.01 -24.97
C GLY A 51 -0.65 -16.99 -26.11
N GLY A 52 0.62 -17.38 -26.26
CA GLY A 52 1.04 -18.22 -27.39
C GLY A 52 0.55 -19.67 -27.39
N GLY A 53 -0.14 -20.11 -26.34
CA GLY A 53 -0.60 -21.50 -26.18
C GLY A 53 0.53 -22.54 -26.20
N MET A 54 0.15 -23.81 -26.19
CA MET A 54 1.08 -24.94 -26.15
C MET A 54 0.72 -25.99 -27.22
N THR A 55 1.73 -26.73 -27.69
CA THR A 55 1.49 -27.97 -28.43
C THR A 55 1.14 -29.10 -27.46
N LYS A 56 0.57 -30.20 -27.94
CA LYS A 56 0.31 -31.40 -27.12
C LYS A 56 1.55 -31.87 -26.37
N ALA A 57 2.72 -31.89 -27.02
CA ALA A 57 3.97 -32.32 -26.38
C ALA A 57 4.37 -31.39 -25.22
N ILE A 58 4.29 -30.07 -25.43
CA ILE A 58 4.58 -29.06 -24.40
C ILE A 58 3.57 -29.17 -23.25
N LEU A 59 2.28 -29.35 -23.56
CA LEU A 59 1.24 -29.54 -22.55
C LEU A 59 1.53 -30.79 -21.68
N LEU A 60 1.82 -31.92 -22.31
CA LEU A 60 2.13 -33.15 -21.57
C LEU A 60 3.36 -32.99 -20.68
N ASP A 61 4.40 -32.31 -21.16
CA ASP A 61 5.61 -32.03 -20.39
C ASP A 61 5.35 -31.03 -19.25
N ALA A 62 4.55 -30.00 -19.50
CA ALA A 62 4.09 -29.07 -18.49
C ALA A 62 3.26 -29.79 -17.41
N MET A 63 2.47 -30.81 -17.76
CA MET A 63 1.64 -31.55 -16.80
C MET A 63 2.42 -32.59 -15.98
N ARG A 64 3.67 -32.90 -16.33
CA ARG A 64 4.52 -33.81 -15.55
C ARG A 64 5.01 -33.14 -14.25
N PRO A 65 4.81 -33.76 -13.08
CA PRO A 65 5.37 -33.26 -11.83
C PRO A 65 6.91 -33.21 -11.89
N GLY A 66 7.51 -32.07 -11.51
CA GLY A 66 8.96 -31.93 -11.40
C GLY A 66 9.74 -31.96 -12.73
N SER A 67 9.08 -31.68 -13.87
CA SER A 67 9.69 -31.75 -15.20
C SER A 67 10.82 -30.73 -15.46
N SER A 68 11.01 -29.72 -14.60
CA SER A 68 12.01 -28.68 -14.78
C SER A 68 13.16 -28.80 -13.79
N ASN A 69 14.39 -29.05 -14.28
CA ASN A 69 15.59 -29.01 -13.44
C ASN A 69 15.89 -27.55 -13.03
N PRO A 70 16.14 -27.25 -11.74
CA PRO A 70 16.56 -25.92 -11.29
C PRO A 70 17.84 -25.39 -11.94
N ARG A 71 18.63 -26.25 -12.60
CA ARG A 71 19.96 -25.95 -13.15
C ARG A 71 20.01 -25.73 -14.68
N ASP A 72 18.94 -25.98 -15.42
CA ASP A 72 18.96 -25.82 -16.87
C ASP A 72 18.96 -24.32 -17.26
N ALA A 73 19.68 -23.96 -18.33
CA ALA A 73 19.73 -22.60 -18.85
C ALA A 73 18.37 -22.24 -19.48
N ARG A 74 17.66 -21.27 -18.89
CA ARG A 74 16.25 -20.96 -19.23
C ARG A 74 16.10 -19.80 -20.19
N ALA A 75 14.93 -19.76 -20.84
CA ALA A 75 14.48 -18.62 -21.61
C ALA A 75 14.29 -17.37 -20.71
N LYS A 76 14.62 -16.19 -21.25
CA LYS A 76 14.54 -14.89 -20.54
C LYS A 76 13.15 -14.54 -19.99
N LEU A 77 12.08 -15.20 -20.45
CA LEU A 77 10.69 -14.91 -20.06
C LEU A 77 10.07 -15.89 -19.04
N ASP A 78 10.80 -16.93 -18.61
CA ASP A 78 10.25 -17.90 -17.66
C ASP A 78 10.21 -17.30 -16.24
N LEU A 79 9.00 -17.09 -15.70
CA LEU A 79 8.74 -16.49 -14.39
C LEU A 79 8.75 -17.53 -13.25
N GLY A 80 8.75 -18.84 -13.54
CA GLY A 80 8.67 -19.91 -12.55
C GLY A 80 10.00 -20.61 -12.27
N ARG A 81 10.41 -20.73 -10.99
CA ARG A 81 11.68 -21.36 -10.61
C ARG A 81 11.64 -22.90 -10.59
N PHE A 82 10.50 -23.51 -10.28
CA PHE A 82 10.44 -24.93 -9.89
C PHE A 82 9.70 -25.86 -10.85
N GLY A 83 9.07 -25.37 -11.93
CA GLY A 83 8.19 -26.18 -12.80
C GLY A 83 6.91 -26.70 -12.13
N LEU A 84 6.83 -26.57 -10.80
CA LEU A 84 5.76 -27.03 -9.93
C LEU A 84 4.66 -25.97 -9.72
N GLY A 85 4.98 -24.68 -9.88
CA GLY A 85 4.14 -23.54 -9.47
C GLY A 85 2.67 -23.68 -9.86
N MET A 86 2.37 -23.86 -11.15
CA MET A 86 0.99 -24.04 -11.63
C MET A 86 0.28 -25.23 -10.97
N LYS A 87 0.94 -26.38 -10.81
CA LYS A 87 0.32 -27.60 -10.27
C LYS A 87 0.10 -27.48 -8.77
N THR A 88 1.12 -27.03 -8.03
CA THR A 88 1.03 -26.84 -6.58
C THR A 88 0.05 -25.74 -6.21
N ALA A 89 0.01 -24.65 -6.98
CA ALA A 89 -1.01 -23.61 -6.84
C ALA A 89 -2.40 -24.19 -7.10
N SER A 90 -2.61 -24.92 -8.20
CA SER A 90 -3.92 -25.49 -8.52
C SER A 90 -4.40 -26.53 -7.50
N PHE A 91 -3.58 -27.53 -7.17
CA PHE A 91 -3.95 -28.61 -6.25
C PHE A 91 -4.19 -28.15 -4.81
N SER A 92 -3.64 -26.99 -4.43
CA SER A 92 -3.95 -26.34 -3.16
C SER A 92 -5.35 -25.74 -3.10
N GLN A 93 -6.01 -25.56 -4.25
CA GLN A 93 -7.34 -24.96 -4.38
C GLN A 93 -8.40 -25.95 -4.87
N CYS A 94 -8.00 -27.00 -5.60
CA CYS A 94 -8.92 -27.90 -6.30
C CYS A 94 -8.47 -29.36 -6.27
N ARG A 95 -9.40 -30.31 -6.47
CA ARG A 95 -9.08 -31.74 -6.69
C ARG A 95 -9.00 -32.11 -8.17
N ARG A 96 -9.54 -31.28 -9.06
CA ARG A 96 -9.46 -31.50 -10.51
C ARG A 96 -8.92 -30.25 -11.21
N LEU A 97 -7.79 -30.42 -11.88
CA LEU A 97 -7.11 -29.40 -12.68
C LEU A 97 -7.21 -29.79 -14.15
N SER A 98 -7.93 -28.99 -14.93
CA SER A 98 -8.04 -29.15 -16.38
C SER A 98 -7.23 -28.04 -17.07
N VAL A 99 -6.40 -28.40 -18.05
CA VAL A 99 -5.68 -27.44 -18.89
C VAL A 99 -6.10 -27.69 -20.33
N LEU A 100 -6.75 -26.70 -20.93
CA LEU A 100 -7.08 -26.65 -22.34
C LEU A 100 -6.21 -25.58 -22.99
N THR A 101 -5.51 -25.92 -24.06
CA THR A 101 -4.63 -24.97 -24.77
C THR A 101 -4.84 -25.07 -26.26
N ARG A 102 -4.69 -23.94 -26.95
CA ARG A 102 -4.87 -23.83 -28.40
C ARG A 102 -3.67 -23.10 -28.98
N ARG A 103 -3.07 -23.68 -30.03
CA ARG A 103 -1.95 -23.08 -30.75
C ARG A 103 -2.00 -23.42 -32.22
N GLY A 104 -1.95 -22.42 -33.10
CA GLY A 104 -2.00 -22.61 -34.54
C GLY A 104 -3.26 -23.38 -34.97
N GLY A 105 -4.40 -23.09 -34.34
CA GLY A 105 -5.69 -23.71 -34.65
C GLY A 105 -5.89 -25.14 -34.10
N LYS A 106 -4.89 -25.73 -33.43
CA LYS A 106 -5.00 -27.06 -32.81
C LYS A 106 -5.21 -26.92 -31.31
N SER A 107 -6.25 -27.58 -30.80
CA SER A 107 -6.54 -27.65 -29.36
C SER A 107 -5.94 -28.93 -28.77
N SER A 108 -5.51 -28.88 -27.52
CA SER A 108 -5.07 -30.02 -26.74
C SER A 108 -5.50 -29.83 -25.28
N ALA A 109 -5.91 -30.91 -24.65
CA ALA A 109 -6.39 -30.88 -23.27
C ALA A 109 -5.76 -31.98 -22.44
N ALA A 110 -5.54 -31.67 -21.16
CA ALA A 110 -4.98 -32.58 -20.17
C ALA A 110 -5.63 -32.30 -18.82
N ILE A 111 -5.98 -33.35 -18.07
CA ILE A 111 -6.67 -33.24 -16.79
C ILE A 111 -5.91 -34.05 -15.75
N TRP A 112 -5.64 -33.42 -14.61
CA TRP A 112 -5.28 -34.09 -13.37
C TRP A 112 -6.52 -34.18 -12.49
N ASP A 113 -7.00 -35.39 -12.20
CA ASP A 113 -8.05 -35.62 -11.22
C ASP A 113 -7.47 -36.43 -10.05
N LEU A 114 -7.37 -35.79 -8.88
CA LEU A 114 -6.77 -36.40 -7.70
C LEU A 114 -7.57 -37.59 -7.17
N ASP A 115 -8.88 -37.65 -7.43
CA ASP A 115 -9.71 -38.81 -7.07
C ASP A 115 -9.39 -40.01 -7.97
N HIS A 116 -9.14 -39.76 -9.27
CA HIS A 116 -8.70 -40.79 -10.22
C HIS A 116 -7.32 -41.32 -9.84
N VAL A 117 -6.38 -40.43 -9.52
CA VAL A 117 -5.03 -40.83 -9.09
C VAL A 117 -5.09 -41.64 -7.80
N ALA A 118 -5.91 -41.22 -6.83
CA ALA A 118 -6.03 -41.93 -5.56
C ALA A 118 -6.66 -43.32 -5.71
N SER A 119 -7.64 -43.47 -6.60
CA SER A 119 -8.33 -44.75 -6.85
C SER A 119 -7.54 -45.70 -7.76
N SER A 120 -6.79 -45.18 -8.73
CA SER A 120 -5.95 -45.98 -9.63
C SER A 120 -4.58 -46.33 -9.05
N ASP A 121 -4.14 -45.65 -7.99
CA ASP A 121 -2.78 -45.68 -7.42
C ASP A 121 -1.68 -45.46 -8.48
N ARG A 122 -2.02 -44.74 -9.56
CA ARG A 122 -1.12 -44.40 -10.65
C ARG A 122 -1.19 -42.91 -10.94
N TRP A 123 -0.03 -42.32 -11.24
CA TRP A 123 0.10 -40.91 -11.63
C TRP A 123 -0.32 -40.73 -13.09
N GLU A 124 -1.63 -40.87 -13.33
CA GLU A 124 -2.24 -40.80 -14.65
C GLU A 124 -2.86 -39.43 -14.92
N ILE A 125 -2.46 -38.85 -16.06
CA ILE A 125 -3.11 -37.68 -16.64
C ILE A 125 -4.20 -38.19 -17.59
N LEU A 126 -5.39 -37.60 -17.51
CA LEU A 126 -6.49 -37.90 -18.40
C LEU A 126 -6.43 -36.98 -19.63
N LEU A 127 -6.63 -37.57 -20.81
CA LEU A 127 -6.76 -36.84 -22.08
C LEU A 127 -8.22 -36.93 -22.53
N PRO A 128 -9.03 -35.88 -22.35
CA PRO A 128 -10.44 -35.94 -22.69
C PRO A 128 -10.61 -36.10 -24.21
N ALA A 129 -11.50 -37.01 -24.61
CA ALA A 129 -11.82 -37.22 -26.02
C ALA A 129 -12.53 -35.99 -26.62
N ASP A 130 -13.43 -35.39 -25.83
CA ASP A 130 -14.06 -34.12 -26.12
C ASP A 130 -13.63 -33.09 -25.07
N HIS A 131 -12.96 -32.03 -25.49
CA HIS A 131 -12.51 -30.96 -24.61
C HIS A 131 -13.63 -29.97 -24.25
N GLN A 132 -14.78 -30.03 -24.93
CA GLN A 132 -15.95 -29.18 -24.63
C GLN A 132 -16.59 -29.52 -23.27
N THR A 133 -16.23 -30.67 -22.68
CA THR A 133 -16.66 -31.03 -21.32
C THR A 133 -15.93 -30.22 -20.24
N ILE A 134 -14.86 -29.50 -20.58
CA ILE A 134 -14.12 -28.65 -19.63
C ILE A 134 -14.92 -27.34 -19.46
N PRO A 135 -15.22 -26.90 -18.22
CA PRO A 135 -15.91 -25.64 -17.99
C PRO A 135 -15.22 -24.48 -18.71
N PHE A 136 -16.00 -23.59 -19.32
CA PHE A 136 -15.53 -22.42 -20.07
C PHE A 136 -14.72 -22.73 -21.35
N ALA A 137 -14.67 -23.98 -21.82
CA ALA A 137 -13.93 -24.35 -23.03
C ALA A 137 -14.35 -23.53 -24.26
N GLU A 138 -15.62 -23.15 -24.35
CA GLU A 138 -16.18 -22.33 -25.43
C GLU A 138 -15.60 -20.91 -25.49
N ARG A 139 -14.99 -20.43 -24.40
CA ARG A 139 -14.34 -19.12 -24.35
C ARG A 139 -12.96 -19.10 -25.02
N LEU A 140 -12.31 -20.26 -25.20
CA LEU A 140 -11.01 -20.35 -25.86
C LEU A 140 -11.18 -20.42 -27.39
N VAL A 141 -11.30 -19.26 -28.03
CA VAL A 141 -11.51 -19.15 -29.48
C VAL A 141 -10.18 -19.13 -30.28
N GLY A 142 -9.19 -18.40 -29.78
CA GLY A 142 -7.89 -18.17 -30.42
C GLY A 142 -6.75 -18.96 -29.78
N ASP A 143 -5.51 -18.61 -30.16
CA ASP A 143 -4.34 -19.11 -29.46
C ASP A 143 -4.34 -18.61 -28.01
N GLY A 144 -3.99 -19.50 -27.09
CA GLY A 144 -4.12 -19.23 -25.66
C GLY A 144 -4.20 -20.48 -24.80
N THR A 145 -4.41 -20.27 -23.52
CA THR A 145 -4.54 -21.34 -22.53
C THR A 145 -5.66 -21.03 -21.54
N LEU A 146 -6.46 -22.04 -21.25
CA LEU A 146 -7.48 -22.06 -20.22
C LEU A 146 -7.06 -23.08 -19.14
N VAL A 147 -6.86 -22.59 -17.92
CA VAL A 147 -6.63 -23.40 -16.73
C VAL A 147 -7.91 -23.40 -15.91
N VAL A 148 -8.47 -24.57 -15.61
CA VAL A 148 -9.74 -24.71 -14.88
C VAL A 148 -9.52 -25.52 -13.60
N TRP A 149 -10.05 -24.98 -12.51
CA TRP A 149 -10.11 -25.59 -11.20
C TRP A 149 -11.54 -26.03 -10.92
N GLU A 150 -11.71 -27.32 -10.70
CA GLU A 150 -12.98 -27.98 -10.35
C GLU A 150 -12.82 -28.76 -9.04
N LYS A 151 -13.94 -29.07 -8.37
CA LYS A 151 -13.95 -29.71 -7.04
C LYS A 151 -13.16 -28.87 -6.03
N LEU A 152 -13.64 -27.65 -5.77
CA LEU A 152 -13.01 -26.61 -4.95
C LEU A 152 -13.17 -26.86 -3.43
N ASP A 153 -12.88 -28.09 -2.99
CA ASP A 153 -13.06 -28.59 -1.62
C ASP A 153 -12.46 -27.65 -0.55
N ARG A 154 -11.26 -27.10 -0.80
CA ARG A 154 -10.56 -26.21 0.15
C ARG A 154 -11.09 -24.77 0.19
N ILE A 155 -11.77 -24.33 -0.87
CA ILE A 155 -12.36 -22.99 -0.93
C ILE A 155 -13.75 -23.00 -0.29
N LEU A 156 -14.51 -24.07 -0.54
CA LEU A 156 -15.94 -24.15 -0.23
C LEU A 156 -16.27 -24.87 1.07
N GLY A 157 -15.42 -25.82 1.50
CA GLY A 157 -15.71 -26.68 2.64
C GLY A 157 -16.99 -27.49 2.49
N ASP A 158 -17.47 -28.04 3.61
CA ASP A 158 -18.70 -28.87 3.67
C ASP A 158 -19.97 -28.04 3.90
N GLU A 159 -20.01 -26.83 3.33
CA GLU A 159 -21.14 -25.90 3.46
C GLU A 159 -22.29 -26.24 2.50
N GLN A 160 -23.50 -25.72 2.79
CA GLN A 160 -24.64 -25.81 1.86
C GLN A 160 -24.39 -24.98 0.58
N GLU A 161 -24.98 -25.39 -0.54
CA GLU A 161 -24.76 -24.80 -1.87
C GLU A 161 -24.87 -23.26 -1.90
N ALA A 162 -25.95 -22.69 -1.34
CA ALA A 162 -26.13 -21.23 -1.30
C ALA A 162 -25.01 -20.51 -0.52
N GLN A 163 -24.50 -21.14 0.55
CA GLN A 163 -23.41 -20.60 1.36
C GLN A 163 -22.06 -20.76 0.66
N GLN A 164 -21.85 -21.87 -0.06
CA GLN A 164 -20.68 -22.09 -0.91
C GLN A 164 -20.57 -21.02 -2.01
N GLN A 165 -21.68 -20.67 -2.66
CA GLN A 165 -21.72 -19.60 -3.68
C GLN A 165 -21.28 -18.25 -3.10
N LYS A 166 -21.82 -17.87 -1.94
CA LYS A 166 -21.46 -16.63 -1.25
C LYS A 166 -19.99 -16.61 -0.83
N LEU A 167 -19.50 -17.73 -0.28
CA LEU A 167 -18.11 -17.87 0.13
C LEU A 167 -17.15 -17.75 -1.07
N LEU A 168 -17.47 -18.41 -2.19
CA LEU A 168 -16.69 -18.32 -3.42
C LEU A 168 -16.60 -16.88 -3.92
N ALA A 169 -17.74 -16.20 -4.00
CA ALA A 169 -17.79 -14.80 -4.44
C ALA A 169 -16.92 -13.89 -3.55
N GLN A 170 -17.02 -14.03 -2.22
CA GLN A 170 -16.20 -13.27 -1.28
C GLN A 170 -14.69 -13.53 -1.49
N ARG A 171 -14.29 -14.79 -1.62
CA ARG A 171 -12.89 -15.18 -1.81
C ARG A 171 -12.33 -14.68 -3.15
N VAL A 172 -13.16 -14.69 -4.19
CA VAL A 172 -12.81 -14.16 -5.51
C VAL A 172 -12.65 -12.63 -5.46
N ASP A 173 -13.52 -11.91 -4.75
CA ASP A 173 -13.36 -10.47 -4.56
C ASP A 173 -12.11 -10.12 -3.72
N GLU A 174 -11.79 -10.91 -2.69
CA GLU A 174 -10.53 -10.77 -1.94
C GLU A 174 -9.30 -10.99 -2.84
N ALA A 175 -9.35 -12.01 -3.70
CA ALA A 175 -8.31 -12.27 -4.70
C ALA A 175 -8.21 -11.17 -5.76
N ALA A 176 -9.34 -10.62 -6.22
CA ALA A 176 -9.37 -9.50 -7.14
C ALA A 176 -8.61 -8.30 -6.56
N SER A 177 -8.93 -7.88 -5.32
CA SER A 177 -8.21 -6.78 -4.65
C SER A 177 -6.71 -7.08 -4.48
N HIS A 178 -6.34 -8.34 -4.23
CA HIS A 178 -4.94 -8.72 -4.15
C HIS A 178 -4.24 -8.58 -5.51
N ILE A 179 -4.86 -9.07 -6.59
CA ILE A 179 -4.35 -8.99 -7.98
C ILE A 179 -4.19 -7.53 -8.41
N GLU A 180 -5.16 -6.68 -8.11
CA GLU A 180 -5.12 -5.23 -8.33
C GLU A 180 -3.87 -4.58 -7.73
N LEU A 181 -3.47 -5.03 -6.53
CA LEU A 181 -2.25 -4.57 -5.86
C LEU A 181 -0.99 -5.23 -6.43
N VAL A 182 -0.95 -6.55 -6.62
CA VAL A 182 0.31 -7.23 -6.98
C VAL A 182 0.72 -7.06 -8.45
N PHE A 183 -0.27 -6.90 -9.33
CA PHE A 183 -0.08 -6.65 -10.76
C PHE A 183 -0.37 -5.19 -11.15
N HIS A 184 -0.48 -4.26 -10.20
CA HIS A 184 -0.84 -2.86 -10.46
C HIS A 184 -0.02 -2.20 -11.58
N ARG A 185 1.27 -2.57 -11.71
CA ARG A 185 2.19 -2.04 -12.72
C ARG A 185 1.99 -2.63 -14.11
N TYR A 186 1.47 -3.86 -14.20
CA TYR A 186 1.06 -4.47 -15.45
C TYR A 186 -0.31 -3.93 -15.88
N LEU A 187 -1.26 -3.82 -14.94
CA LEU A 187 -2.59 -3.23 -15.16
C LEU A 187 -2.50 -1.78 -15.64
N SER A 188 -1.59 -0.98 -15.05
CA SER A 188 -1.37 0.42 -15.44
C SER A 188 -0.57 0.59 -16.74
N GLY A 189 0.14 -0.46 -17.17
CA GLY A 189 1.05 -0.43 -18.32
C GLY A 189 2.47 0.07 -18.02
N GLU A 190 2.79 0.42 -16.75
CA GLU A 190 4.15 0.83 -16.34
C GLU A 190 5.20 -0.27 -16.62
N ALA A 191 4.81 -1.55 -16.48
CA ALA A 191 5.74 -2.67 -16.58
C ALA A 191 6.23 -2.96 -18.00
N THR A 192 5.36 -2.83 -19.00
CA THR A 192 5.60 -3.27 -20.39
C THR A 192 5.40 -2.17 -21.43
N GLY A 193 4.87 -1.01 -21.04
CA GLY A 193 4.49 0.08 -21.95
C GLY A 193 3.05 -0.03 -22.48
N SER A 194 2.34 -1.12 -22.20
CA SER A 194 0.95 -1.34 -22.58
C SER A 194 0.17 -1.93 -21.41
N LYS A 195 -1.08 -1.51 -21.22
CA LYS A 195 -1.94 -2.09 -20.18
C LYS A 195 -2.18 -3.58 -20.45
N LEU A 196 -2.03 -4.40 -19.42
CA LEU A 196 -2.47 -5.80 -19.42
C LEU A 196 -3.83 -5.88 -18.72
N PRO A 197 -4.98 -5.86 -19.44
CA PRO A 197 -6.29 -6.02 -18.82
C PRO A 197 -6.41 -7.42 -18.20
N ILE A 198 -6.76 -7.44 -16.91
CA ILE A 198 -7.18 -8.62 -16.17
C ILE A 198 -8.64 -8.42 -15.77
N MET A 199 -9.51 -9.38 -16.05
CA MET A 199 -10.95 -9.29 -15.83
C MET A 199 -11.41 -10.38 -14.85
N VAL A 200 -12.39 -10.11 -14.01
CA VAL A 200 -13.12 -11.13 -13.22
C VAL A 200 -14.58 -11.10 -13.65
N ASN A 201 -15.08 -12.16 -14.28
CA ASN A 201 -16.45 -12.22 -14.82
C ASN A 201 -16.84 -10.96 -15.63
N ASN A 202 -15.95 -10.51 -16.52
CA ASN A 202 -16.06 -9.29 -17.32
C ASN A 202 -15.93 -7.95 -16.56
N ARG A 203 -15.69 -7.96 -15.25
CA ARG A 203 -15.31 -6.74 -14.49
C ARG A 203 -13.81 -6.49 -14.66
N PRO A 204 -13.37 -5.37 -15.25
CA PRO A 204 -11.95 -5.03 -15.30
C PRO A 204 -11.42 -4.76 -13.90
N LEU A 205 -10.23 -5.29 -13.61
CA LEU A 205 -9.48 -4.97 -12.39
C LEU A 205 -8.71 -3.67 -12.57
N GLU A 206 -8.73 -2.82 -11.54
CA GLU A 206 -8.08 -1.51 -11.57
C GLU A 206 -6.72 -1.53 -10.85
N PRO A 207 -5.70 -0.84 -11.35
CA PRO A 207 -4.39 -0.83 -10.70
C PRO A 207 -4.46 -0.15 -9.32
N HIS A 208 -4.07 -0.88 -8.26
CA HIS A 208 -3.93 -0.30 -6.92
C HIS A 208 -2.47 0.08 -6.65
N ASP A 209 -2.12 1.35 -6.91
CA ASP A 209 -0.78 1.88 -6.66
C ASP A 209 -0.57 2.22 -5.16
N PRO A 210 0.28 1.46 -4.43
CA PRO A 210 0.51 1.70 -3.00
C PRO A 210 1.38 2.93 -2.72
N PHE A 211 1.94 3.56 -3.76
CA PHE A 211 2.82 4.73 -3.64
C PHE A 211 2.09 6.04 -3.91
N GLY A 212 0.82 6.02 -4.35
CA GLY A 212 0.07 7.22 -4.67
C GLY A 212 0.78 8.12 -5.69
N THR A 213 1.46 7.54 -6.67
CA THR A 213 2.35 8.26 -7.59
C THR A 213 1.63 9.30 -8.45
N SER A 214 0.33 9.13 -8.67
CA SER A 214 -0.52 10.10 -9.38
C SER A 214 -0.86 11.34 -8.55
N HIS A 215 -0.69 11.29 -7.22
CA HIS A 215 -1.08 12.38 -6.34
C HIS A 215 0.02 13.43 -6.21
N LYS A 216 -0.30 14.71 -6.48
CA LYS A 216 0.67 15.83 -6.49
C LYS A 216 1.42 16.02 -5.16
N ALA A 217 0.76 15.70 -4.05
CA ALA A 217 1.37 15.83 -2.72
C ALA A 217 2.25 14.65 -2.31
N THR A 218 2.32 13.59 -3.13
CA THR A 218 3.26 12.48 -2.91
C THR A 218 4.67 12.97 -3.19
N GLN A 219 5.56 12.83 -2.22
CA GLN A 219 6.95 13.24 -2.38
C GLN A 219 7.79 12.04 -2.78
N ARG A 220 8.52 12.19 -3.88
CA ARG A 220 9.52 11.24 -4.33
C ARG A 220 10.90 11.83 -4.05
N ASN A 221 11.82 11.05 -3.49
CA ASN A 221 13.18 11.53 -3.32
C ASN A 221 13.83 11.77 -4.71
N PRO A 222 14.28 12.99 -5.03
CA PRO A 222 14.81 13.32 -6.36
C PRO A 222 16.18 12.67 -6.64
N ASN A 223 16.93 12.28 -5.60
CA ASN A 223 18.24 11.64 -5.75
C ASN A 223 18.15 10.11 -5.94
N GLU A 224 16.99 9.61 -6.35
CA GLU A 224 16.64 8.19 -6.46
C GLU A 224 15.96 7.89 -7.82
N PRO A 225 15.99 6.64 -8.33
CA PRO A 225 16.30 5.40 -7.63
C PRO A 225 17.81 5.19 -7.41
N GLN A 226 18.17 4.72 -6.22
CA GLN A 226 19.51 4.22 -5.95
C GLN A 226 19.65 2.82 -6.55
N ILE A 227 20.73 2.57 -7.30
CA ILE A 227 21.00 1.29 -7.93
C ILE A 227 22.11 0.55 -7.17
N PHE A 228 21.77 -0.59 -6.60
CA PHE A 228 22.72 -1.49 -5.93
C PHE A 228 23.05 -2.67 -6.85
N LYS A 229 24.34 -3.00 -6.97
CA LYS A 229 24.78 -4.20 -7.71
C LYS A 229 24.91 -5.38 -6.75
N ILE A 230 24.14 -6.44 -7.01
CA ILE A 230 24.20 -7.70 -6.27
C ILE A 230 24.46 -8.82 -7.27
N LYS A 231 25.59 -9.53 -7.13
CA LYS A 231 26.01 -10.60 -8.06
C LYS A 231 25.93 -10.21 -9.55
N GLY A 232 26.26 -8.95 -9.88
CA GLY A 232 26.22 -8.44 -11.25
C GLY A 232 24.86 -7.95 -11.75
N HIS A 233 23.79 -8.11 -10.96
CA HIS A 233 22.45 -7.62 -11.29
C HIS A 233 22.11 -6.34 -10.53
N ASN A 234 21.29 -5.49 -11.15
CA ASN A 234 20.86 -4.21 -10.57
C ASN A 234 19.61 -4.38 -9.71
N VAL A 235 19.64 -3.82 -8.51
CA VAL A 235 18.48 -3.64 -7.62
C VAL A 235 18.23 -2.16 -7.45
N ALA A 236 17.03 -1.69 -7.81
CA ALA A 236 16.68 -0.28 -7.72
C ALA A 236 15.82 -0.01 -6.48
N VAL A 237 16.20 0.98 -5.67
CA VAL A 237 15.49 1.36 -4.45
C VAL A 237 15.00 2.80 -4.57
N GLN A 238 13.71 3.01 -4.30
CA GLN A 238 13.04 4.30 -4.37
C GLN A 238 12.11 4.52 -3.18
N THR A 239 12.26 5.63 -2.50
CA THR A 239 11.48 6.10 -1.37
C THR A 239 10.39 7.06 -1.85
N PHE A 240 9.22 6.93 -1.24
CA PHE A 240 8.06 7.78 -1.38
C PHE A 240 7.53 8.15 0.01
N THR A 241 7.09 9.39 0.15
CA THR A 241 6.29 9.86 1.28
C THR A 241 4.90 10.17 0.77
N LEU A 242 3.91 9.40 1.24
CA LEU A 242 2.52 9.58 0.89
C LEU A 242 2.00 10.95 1.38
N PRO A 243 0.93 11.48 0.76
CA PRO A 243 0.30 12.71 1.21
C PRO A 243 -0.17 12.61 2.66
N HIS A 244 -0.06 13.72 3.39
CA HIS A 244 -0.67 13.85 4.70
C HIS A 244 -2.21 13.81 4.57
N HIS A 245 -2.91 13.30 5.59
CA HIS A 245 -4.36 13.12 5.56
C HIS A 245 -5.12 14.43 5.28
N SER A 246 -4.60 15.59 5.71
CA SER A 246 -5.18 16.90 5.39
C SER A 246 -5.15 17.28 3.90
N LYS A 247 -4.46 16.51 3.05
CA LYS A 247 -4.37 16.70 1.60
C LYS A 247 -5.11 15.60 0.82
N LEU A 248 -5.88 14.76 1.51
CA LEU A 248 -6.58 13.62 0.92
C LEU A 248 -8.09 13.76 1.17
N THR A 249 -8.90 13.37 0.19
CA THR A 249 -10.31 13.07 0.44
C THR A 249 -10.44 11.73 1.16
N ASP A 250 -11.57 11.46 1.80
CA ASP A 250 -11.78 10.19 2.51
C ASP A 250 -11.60 8.98 1.57
N ARG A 251 -12.11 9.06 0.34
CA ARG A 251 -11.92 8.01 -0.67
C ARG A 251 -10.46 7.79 -1.05
N GLN A 252 -9.67 8.86 -1.17
CA GLN A 252 -8.23 8.74 -1.46
C GLN A 252 -7.47 8.20 -0.24
N TYR A 253 -7.87 8.61 0.95
CA TYR A 253 -7.30 8.13 2.21
C TYR A 253 -7.52 6.63 2.37
N GLU A 254 -8.76 6.15 2.19
CA GLU A 254 -9.10 4.72 2.25
C GLU A 254 -8.35 3.91 1.19
N ALA A 255 -8.29 4.41 -0.05
CA ALA A 255 -7.55 3.75 -1.13
C ALA A 255 -6.05 3.61 -0.81
N LEU A 256 -5.39 4.66 -0.31
CA LEU A 256 -3.96 4.62 0.05
C LEU A 256 -3.70 3.85 1.35
N ALA A 257 -4.64 3.89 2.29
CA ALA A 257 -4.58 3.13 3.53
C ALA A 257 -4.64 1.63 3.25
N GLY A 258 -5.50 1.19 2.33
CA GLY A 258 -5.80 -0.21 2.06
C GLY A 258 -6.43 -0.92 3.26
N LYS A 259 -6.77 -2.21 3.11
CA LYS A 259 -7.46 -3.00 4.16
C LYS A 259 -6.74 -3.03 5.51
N ALA A 260 -5.40 -2.94 5.51
CA ALA A 260 -4.57 -3.02 6.71
C ALA A 260 -4.27 -1.65 7.36
N GLY A 261 -4.62 -0.55 6.70
CA GLY A 261 -4.33 0.81 7.15
C GLY A 261 -2.89 1.29 6.91
N PHE A 262 -2.66 2.59 7.07
CA PHE A 262 -1.35 3.23 6.86
C PHE A 262 -0.24 2.64 7.73
N LEU A 263 -0.55 2.33 8.99
CA LEU A 263 0.44 1.83 9.94
C LEU A 263 1.01 0.47 9.51
N ARG A 264 0.19 -0.44 9.00
CA ARG A 264 0.66 -1.77 8.57
C ARG A 264 1.26 -1.76 7.18
N ASN A 265 0.83 -0.85 6.32
CA ASN A 265 1.32 -0.72 4.95
C ASN A 265 2.61 0.10 4.82
N GLN A 266 3.24 0.51 5.92
CA GLN A 266 4.52 1.24 5.86
C GLN A 266 5.71 0.34 5.51
N GLY A 267 6.75 0.93 4.91
CA GLY A 267 8.04 0.28 4.72
C GLY A 267 8.29 -0.18 3.29
N PHE A 268 9.02 -1.30 3.17
CA PHE A 268 9.51 -1.84 1.91
C PHE A 268 8.45 -2.65 1.15
N TYR A 269 8.48 -2.45 -0.17
CA TYR A 269 7.67 -3.12 -1.18
C TYR A 269 8.62 -3.75 -2.19
N LEU A 270 8.74 -5.09 -2.17
CA LEU A 270 9.67 -5.83 -3.00
C LEU A 270 9.00 -6.28 -4.29
N TYR A 271 9.53 -5.86 -5.42
CA TYR A 271 9.10 -6.23 -6.76
C TYR A 271 10.10 -7.19 -7.40
N ARG A 272 9.57 -8.27 -7.98
CA ARG A 272 10.28 -9.19 -8.88
C ARG A 272 9.70 -9.04 -10.25
N GLU A 273 10.51 -8.68 -11.25
CA GLU A 273 10.02 -8.49 -12.63
C GLU A 273 8.73 -7.67 -12.65
N LYS A 274 8.72 -6.53 -11.95
CA LYS A 274 7.56 -5.62 -11.86
C LYS A 274 6.30 -6.16 -11.15
N ARG A 275 6.24 -7.43 -10.74
CA ARG A 275 5.22 -7.99 -9.85
C ARG A 275 5.59 -7.75 -8.39
N LEU A 276 4.65 -7.24 -7.60
CA LEU A 276 4.86 -7.10 -6.15
C LEU A 276 4.85 -8.48 -5.49
N ILE A 277 5.89 -8.77 -4.71
CA ILE A 277 6.06 -10.02 -3.99
C ILE A 277 5.77 -9.83 -2.51
N ILE A 278 6.33 -8.76 -1.92
CA ILE A 278 6.15 -8.42 -0.50
C ILE A 278 5.69 -6.98 -0.38
N SER A 279 4.64 -6.73 0.39
CA SER A 279 4.11 -5.40 0.69
C SER A 279 4.33 -5.03 2.17
N GLY A 280 4.63 -3.75 2.44
CA GLY A 280 4.53 -3.16 3.78
C GLY A 280 5.38 -3.80 4.88
N THR A 281 6.65 -4.12 4.62
CA THR A 281 7.54 -4.73 5.63
C THR A 281 8.79 -3.91 5.91
N TRP A 282 9.33 -3.97 7.12
CA TRP A 282 10.65 -3.44 7.42
C TRP A 282 11.76 -4.51 7.39
N PHE A 283 11.45 -5.78 7.06
CA PHE A 283 12.38 -6.91 7.15
C PHE A 283 13.10 -7.00 8.52
N GLY A 284 12.40 -6.61 9.60
CA GLY A 284 12.96 -6.53 10.95
C GLY A 284 14.05 -5.47 11.13
N LEU A 285 14.17 -4.49 10.23
CA LEU A 285 15.11 -3.36 10.34
C LEU A 285 14.54 -2.21 11.18
N ALA A 286 13.22 -2.09 11.26
CA ALA A 286 12.51 -1.14 12.10
C ALA A 286 11.19 -1.71 12.60
N GLN A 287 10.68 -1.13 13.68
CA GLN A 287 9.32 -1.34 14.14
C GLN A 287 8.36 -0.42 13.39
N GLN A 288 7.12 -0.89 13.19
CA GLN A 288 6.05 -0.05 12.66
C GLN A 288 5.70 1.04 13.69
N LYS A 289 5.77 2.30 13.27
CA LYS A 289 5.45 3.45 14.13
C LYS A 289 4.54 4.42 13.37
N PRO A 290 3.68 5.19 14.07
CA PRO A 290 2.85 6.22 13.43
C PRO A 290 3.68 7.25 12.65
N ILE A 291 4.86 7.61 13.17
CA ILE A 291 5.75 8.59 12.54
C ILE A 291 6.30 8.18 11.16
N THR A 292 6.26 6.88 10.85
CA THR A 292 6.72 6.31 9.57
C THR A 292 5.56 5.78 8.72
N GLN A 293 4.30 6.02 9.11
CA GLN A 293 3.12 5.43 8.47
C GLN A 293 2.91 5.86 7.01
N LEU A 294 3.43 7.04 6.63
CA LEU A 294 3.35 7.57 5.27
C LEU A 294 4.52 7.10 4.39
N THR A 295 5.52 6.42 4.95
CA THR A 295 6.69 6.01 4.18
C THR A 295 6.41 4.73 3.40
N ARG A 296 6.79 4.76 2.12
CA ARG A 296 6.78 3.61 1.21
C ARG A 296 8.13 3.54 0.50
N VAL A 297 8.73 2.35 0.42
CA VAL A 297 10.01 2.16 -0.25
C VAL A 297 9.89 1.02 -1.26
N ARG A 298 9.95 1.35 -2.54
CA ARG A 298 9.97 0.39 -3.63
C ARG A 298 11.36 -0.21 -3.79
N ILE A 299 11.44 -1.53 -3.91
CA ILE A 299 12.65 -2.28 -4.26
C ILE A 299 12.35 -3.09 -5.51
N ASP A 300 12.92 -2.72 -6.65
CA ASP A 300 12.84 -3.48 -7.91
C ASP A 300 14.06 -4.40 -8.03
N MET A 301 13.83 -5.70 -8.22
CA MET A 301 14.89 -6.68 -8.47
C MET A 301 14.52 -7.65 -9.61
N PRO A 302 15.52 -8.15 -10.35
CA PRO A 302 15.30 -9.10 -11.43
C PRO A 302 15.28 -10.54 -10.90
N LYS A 303 14.67 -11.45 -11.67
CA LYS A 303 14.44 -12.85 -11.25
C LYS A 303 15.71 -13.65 -10.95
N GLU A 304 16.87 -13.27 -11.50
CA GLU A 304 18.15 -13.95 -11.24
C GLU A 304 18.56 -13.88 -9.76
N LEU A 305 18.01 -12.93 -9.01
CA LEU A 305 18.31 -12.75 -7.59
C LEU A 305 17.40 -13.55 -6.65
N ASP A 306 16.46 -14.36 -7.14
CA ASP A 306 15.53 -15.16 -6.32
C ASP A 306 16.24 -15.97 -5.22
N ALA A 307 17.41 -16.56 -5.54
CA ALA A 307 18.19 -17.35 -4.58
C ALA A 307 18.79 -16.48 -3.46
N GLU A 308 19.28 -15.29 -3.80
CA GLU A 308 19.89 -14.36 -2.85
C GLU A 308 18.85 -13.81 -1.87
N TRP A 309 17.64 -13.58 -2.37
CA TRP A 309 16.51 -13.10 -1.57
C TRP A 309 15.77 -14.23 -0.82
N LYS A 310 16.20 -15.49 -0.99
CA LYS A 310 15.55 -16.68 -0.42
C LYS A 310 14.04 -16.68 -0.63
N ILE A 311 13.60 -16.32 -1.83
CA ILE A 311 12.17 -16.26 -2.16
C ILE A 311 11.61 -17.69 -2.11
N ASP A 312 10.56 -17.88 -1.31
CA ASP A 312 9.87 -19.17 -1.22
C ASP A 312 9.02 -19.45 -2.48
N VAL A 313 8.53 -20.69 -2.63
CA VAL A 313 7.75 -21.11 -3.82
C VAL A 313 6.48 -20.27 -3.98
N LYS A 314 5.87 -19.86 -2.86
CA LYS A 314 4.65 -19.03 -2.81
C LYS A 314 4.91 -17.57 -3.14
N LYS A 315 6.18 -17.15 -3.12
CA LYS A 315 6.59 -15.75 -3.22
C LYS A 315 5.91 -14.92 -2.13
N ALA A 316 5.78 -15.48 -0.93
CA ALA A 316 5.12 -14.87 0.22
C ALA A 316 6.13 -14.44 1.30
N SER A 317 7.39 -14.89 1.20
CA SER A 317 8.48 -14.48 2.07
C SER A 317 9.75 -14.16 1.28
N ALA A 318 10.51 -13.19 1.77
CA ALA A 318 11.81 -12.82 1.23
C ALA A 318 12.72 -12.27 2.34
N GLN A 319 14.02 -12.49 2.20
CA GLN A 319 15.06 -11.98 3.09
C GLN A 319 16.07 -11.18 2.29
N PRO A 320 16.27 -9.88 2.57
CA PRO A 320 17.26 -9.09 1.86
C PRO A 320 18.67 -9.67 2.01
N PRO A 321 19.47 -9.74 0.92
CA PRO A 321 20.85 -10.17 0.99
C PRO A 321 21.66 -9.32 1.99
N PRO A 322 22.66 -9.88 2.69
CA PRO A 322 23.41 -9.15 3.72
C PRO A 322 23.99 -7.81 3.26
N ALA A 323 24.47 -7.75 2.01
CA ALA A 323 25.00 -6.52 1.41
C ALA A 323 23.95 -5.41 1.35
N LEU A 324 22.77 -5.71 0.79
CA LEU A 324 21.67 -4.76 0.67
C LEU A 324 21.04 -4.42 2.02
N ARG A 325 20.97 -5.40 2.95
CA ARG A 325 20.41 -5.20 4.29
C ARG A 325 21.09 -4.05 5.06
N ARG A 326 22.40 -3.86 4.85
CA ARG A 326 23.18 -2.76 5.45
C ARG A 326 22.74 -1.40 4.90
N GLU A 327 22.60 -1.30 3.58
CA GLU A 327 22.17 -0.06 2.90
C GLU A 327 20.72 0.31 3.26
N LEU A 328 19.82 -0.69 3.28
CA LEU A 328 18.44 -0.49 3.70
C LEU A 328 18.33 -0.04 5.16
N ARG A 329 19.26 -0.46 6.04
CA ARG A 329 19.32 0.03 7.42
C ARG A 329 19.65 1.52 7.48
N GLY A 330 20.66 1.97 6.72
CA GLY A 330 21.00 3.38 6.62
C GLY A 330 19.83 4.23 6.11
N LEU A 331 19.12 3.72 5.09
CA LEU A 331 17.90 4.36 4.57
C LEU A 331 16.81 4.48 5.66
N VAL A 332 16.56 3.40 6.41
CA VAL A 332 15.59 3.39 7.52
C VAL A 332 15.96 4.39 8.61
N GLU A 333 17.24 4.52 8.95
CA GLU A 333 17.73 5.49 9.92
C GLU A 333 17.53 6.93 9.44
N GLN A 334 17.76 7.20 8.14
CA GLN A 334 17.50 8.49 7.52
C GLN A 334 15.99 8.81 7.51
N ILE A 335 15.13 7.86 7.16
CA ILE A 335 13.68 8.02 7.20
C ILE A 335 13.21 8.31 8.63
N CYS A 336 13.63 7.49 9.60
CA CYS A 336 13.23 7.65 10.99
C CYS A 336 13.74 8.96 11.62
N SER A 337 14.91 9.45 11.21
CA SER A 337 15.46 10.73 11.69
C SER A 337 14.85 11.94 10.98
N GLY A 338 14.53 11.83 9.69
CA GLY A 338 13.82 12.84 8.90
C GLY A 338 12.37 13.02 9.36
N SER A 339 11.62 11.93 9.58
CA SER A 339 10.24 12.00 10.10
C SER A 339 10.20 12.49 11.54
N LYS A 340 11.24 12.19 12.35
CA LYS A 340 11.46 12.91 13.62
C LYS A 340 11.56 14.39 13.36
N ARG A 341 12.40 14.88 12.46
CA ARG A 341 12.53 16.33 12.18
C ARG A 341 11.22 17.00 11.73
N VAL A 342 10.33 16.31 11.02
CA VAL A 342 9.00 16.83 10.63
C VAL A 342 8.02 16.87 11.81
N TYR A 343 8.07 15.91 12.75
CA TYR A 343 7.26 15.92 13.99
C TYR A 343 7.96 16.58 15.19
N THR A 344 9.26 16.89 15.10
CA THR A 344 10.12 17.40 16.19
C THR A 344 10.95 18.61 15.78
N HIS A 345 10.55 19.33 14.73
CA HIS A 345 10.79 20.77 14.69
C HIS A 345 10.21 21.32 16.01
N ARG A 346 10.93 21.72 17.06
CA ARG A 346 12.35 21.76 17.43
C ARG A 346 12.44 21.42 18.93
N GLY A 347 13.02 20.28 19.29
CA GLY A 347 13.37 19.93 20.68
C GLY A 347 14.81 20.28 21.08
N LYS A 348 15.59 20.87 20.17
CA LYS A 348 16.87 21.51 20.44
C LYS A 348 16.71 22.97 20.12
N LYS A 349 17.19 23.85 21.02
CA LYS A 349 17.46 25.28 20.79
C LYS A 349 18.16 25.49 19.45
N LEU A 350 17.38 25.56 18.40
CA LEU A 350 17.57 26.41 17.25
C LEU A 350 16.34 27.29 17.34
N VAL A 351 16.41 28.29 18.20
CA VAL A 351 15.57 29.45 18.05
C VAL A 351 15.95 30.00 16.67
N SER A 352 15.07 29.87 15.66
CA SER A 352 14.97 31.02 14.76
C SER A 352 14.19 32.02 15.60
N ASP A 353 14.76 33.18 15.83
CA ASP A 353 14.27 34.20 16.78
C ASP A 353 12.84 34.70 16.51
N ASP A 354 12.13 34.23 15.47
CA ASP A 354 10.92 34.89 14.97
C ASP A 354 9.62 34.05 14.97
N GLN A 355 9.51 32.93 15.71
CA GLN A 355 8.22 32.21 15.83
C GLN A 355 7.78 32.06 17.29
N ILE A 356 6.76 32.82 17.68
CA ILE A 356 6.13 32.74 19.00
C ILE A 356 4.86 31.87 18.87
N GLU A 357 4.93 30.59 19.25
CA GLU A 357 3.77 29.70 19.30
C GLU A 357 2.98 29.89 20.61
N ILE A 358 1.64 29.82 20.55
CA ILE A 358 0.77 29.89 21.74
C ILE A 358 0.86 28.62 22.59
N TRP A 359 0.99 27.45 21.98
CA TRP A 359 1.21 26.18 22.68
C TRP A 359 2.68 25.80 22.62
N GLN A 360 3.26 25.47 23.78
CA GLN A 360 4.62 24.99 23.91
C GLN A 360 4.66 23.55 24.43
N ARG A 361 5.54 22.75 23.84
CA ARG A 361 5.82 21.38 24.30
C ARG A 361 6.94 21.42 25.35
N ILE A 362 6.59 21.15 26.61
CA ILE A 362 7.53 21.13 27.72
C ILE A 362 7.87 19.68 28.08
N GLN A 363 9.16 19.35 28.13
CA GLN A 363 9.63 18.03 28.52
C GLN A 363 10.39 18.11 29.85
N HIS A 364 9.94 17.37 30.86
CA HIS A 364 10.57 17.36 32.19
C HIS A 364 10.49 15.95 32.79
N LYS A 365 11.64 15.44 33.27
CA LYS A 365 11.76 14.09 33.88
C LYS A 365 11.12 12.96 33.07
N GLY A 366 11.28 12.98 31.75
CA GLY A 366 10.74 11.96 30.84
C GLY A 366 9.25 12.09 30.52
N GLN A 367 8.53 13.03 31.15
CA GLN A 367 7.15 13.36 30.83
C GLN A 367 7.09 14.52 29.83
N ILE A 368 6.10 14.49 28.95
CA ILE A 368 5.79 15.55 27.99
C ILE A 368 4.49 16.17 28.44
N ARG A 369 4.47 17.50 28.58
CA ARG A 369 3.26 18.29 28.79
C ARG A 369 3.16 19.38 27.72
N TYR A 370 1.95 19.74 27.36
CA TYR A 370 1.69 20.90 26.51
C TYR A 370 1.18 22.02 27.40
N GLY A 371 1.74 23.21 27.24
CA GLY A 371 1.38 24.39 28.03
C GLY A 371 1.15 25.60 27.14
N ILE A 372 0.41 26.59 27.62
CA ILE A 372 0.31 27.89 26.97
C ILE A 372 1.61 28.66 27.24
N ASN A 373 2.10 29.37 26.23
CA ASN A 373 3.27 30.23 26.33
C ASN A 373 2.88 31.55 27.04
N PRO A 374 3.35 31.81 28.27
CA PRO A 374 3.02 33.05 28.98
C PRO A 374 3.64 34.28 28.33
N ASP A 375 4.71 34.11 27.55
CA ASP A 375 5.41 35.18 26.84
C ASP A 375 4.78 35.46 25.47
N HIS A 376 3.70 34.76 25.10
CA HIS A 376 2.96 35.07 23.88
C HIS A 376 2.34 36.48 23.99
N PRO A 377 2.47 37.36 22.97
CA PRO A 377 2.02 38.76 23.01
C PRO A 377 0.64 39.00 23.63
N VAL A 378 -0.35 38.24 23.17
CA VAL A 378 -1.75 38.32 23.65
C VAL A 378 -1.88 37.93 25.12
N VAL A 379 -1.14 36.91 25.56
CA VAL A 379 -1.19 36.41 26.95
C VAL A 379 -0.46 37.39 27.87
N ALA A 380 0.70 37.89 27.45
CA ALA A 380 1.49 38.88 28.18
C ALA A 380 0.73 40.21 28.32
N GLN A 381 0.12 40.69 27.23
CA GLN A 381 -0.70 41.91 27.25
C GLN A 381 -1.86 41.78 28.23
N LEU A 382 -2.69 40.74 28.10
CA LEU A 382 -3.81 40.51 29.01
C LEU A 382 -3.34 40.38 30.46
N SER A 383 -2.21 39.72 30.70
CA SER A 383 -1.64 39.63 32.04
C SER A 383 -1.23 40.99 32.60
N ASN A 384 -0.65 41.87 31.77
CA ASN A 384 -0.20 43.20 32.18
C ASN A 384 -1.34 44.18 32.45
N GLU A 385 -2.48 44.02 31.78
CA GLU A 385 -3.70 44.83 32.01
C GLU A 385 -4.41 44.48 33.32
N LEU A 386 -4.11 43.31 33.91
CA LEU A 386 -4.74 42.82 35.13
C LEU A 386 -3.94 43.20 36.39
N GLY A 387 -4.66 43.55 37.46
CA GLY A 387 -4.09 43.64 38.81
C GLY A 387 -3.61 42.28 39.35
N ASP A 388 -2.93 42.26 40.50
CA ASP A 388 -2.30 41.05 41.07
C ASP A 388 -3.27 39.87 41.22
N GLU A 389 -4.48 40.13 41.73
CA GLU A 389 -5.51 39.10 41.89
C GLU A 389 -5.98 38.55 40.54
N GLY A 390 -6.17 39.44 39.55
CA GLY A 390 -6.53 39.06 38.18
C GLY A 390 -5.46 38.20 37.51
N ARG A 391 -4.17 38.56 37.67
CA ARG A 391 -3.03 37.78 37.18
C ARG A 391 -2.99 36.38 37.78
N GLN A 392 -3.26 36.24 39.08
CA GLN A 392 -3.33 34.93 39.73
C GLN A 392 -4.49 34.08 39.20
N ARG A 393 -5.68 34.68 39.00
CA ARG A 393 -6.84 34.00 38.44
C ARG A 393 -6.60 33.55 36.99
N LEU A 394 -6.02 34.40 36.14
CA LEU A 394 -5.65 34.04 34.76
C LEU A 394 -4.67 32.86 34.74
N LYS A 395 -3.65 32.89 35.59
CA LYS A 395 -2.67 31.80 35.70
C LYS A 395 -3.31 30.49 36.17
N ALA A 396 -4.27 30.55 37.08
CA ALA A 396 -5.02 29.37 37.52
C ALA A 396 -5.91 28.80 36.40
N LEU A 397 -6.58 29.66 35.63
CA LEU A 397 -7.39 29.26 34.48
C LEU A 397 -6.56 28.58 33.39
N ILE A 398 -5.43 29.18 33.01
CA ILE A 398 -4.51 28.59 32.03
C ILE A 398 -4.07 27.20 32.49
N ARG A 399 -3.65 27.06 33.75
CA ARG A 399 -3.25 25.75 34.30
C ARG A 399 -4.39 24.74 34.26
N LEU A 400 -5.63 25.15 34.56
CA LEU A 400 -6.78 24.27 34.48
C LEU A 400 -6.94 23.73 33.05
N MET A 401 -6.93 24.61 32.04
CA MET A 401 -7.02 24.25 30.62
C MET A 401 -5.90 23.30 30.19
N GLU A 402 -4.66 23.56 30.61
CA GLU A 402 -3.50 22.70 30.32
C GLU A 402 -3.67 21.30 30.93
N THR A 403 -4.16 21.21 32.16
CA THR A 403 -4.34 19.93 32.87
C THR A 403 -5.57 19.15 32.42
N SER A 404 -6.58 19.83 31.86
CA SER A 404 -7.82 19.22 31.37
C SER A 404 -7.79 18.90 29.88
N LEU A 405 -6.63 19.01 29.22
CA LEU A 405 -6.51 18.70 27.80
C LEU A 405 -6.88 17.21 27.57
N PRO A 406 -7.88 16.89 26.73
CA PRO A 406 -8.40 15.53 26.60
C PRO A 406 -7.51 14.69 25.66
N ILE A 407 -6.27 14.43 26.10
CA ILE A 407 -5.23 13.76 25.29
C ILE A 407 -5.70 12.39 24.79
N ASP A 408 -6.34 11.59 25.65
CA ASP A 408 -6.80 10.25 25.30
C ASP A 408 -7.92 10.28 24.25
N SER A 409 -8.86 11.23 24.36
CA SER A 409 -9.93 11.40 23.36
C SER A 409 -9.36 11.89 22.03
N ILE A 410 -8.49 12.90 22.03
CA ILE A 410 -7.81 13.39 20.82
C ILE A 410 -7.05 12.24 20.14
N PHE A 411 -6.36 11.40 20.92
CA PHE A 411 -5.65 10.23 20.39
C PHE A 411 -6.61 9.19 19.80
N ALA A 412 -7.72 8.89 20.48
CA ALA A 412 -8.74 7.96 20.00
C ALA A 412 -9.37 8.43 18.68
N ASP A 413 -9.79 9.69 18.63
CA ASP A 413 -10.44 10.27 17.45
C ASP A 413 -9.46 10.35 16.26
N LYS A 414 -8.21 10.78 16.51
CA LYS A 414 -7.15 10.76 15.49
C LYS A 414 -6.75 9.36 15.04
N GLY A 415 -6.87 8.35 15.91
CA GLY A 415 -6.61 6.96 15.58
C GLY A 415 -7.70 6.34 14.70
N GLY A 416 -8.96 6.75 14.91
CA GLY A 416 -10.12 6.28 14.16
C GLY A 416 -10.29 6.98 12.81
N ASN A 417 -10.56 8.29 12.83
CA ASN A 417 -10.72 9.10 11.64
C ASN A 417 -9.90 10.40 11.73
N PRO A 418 -8.62 10.38 11.30
CA PRO A 418 -7.77 11.55 11.39
C PRO A 418 -8.29 12.80 10.68
N THR A 419 -9.08 12.65 9.60
CA THR A 419 -9.63 13.77 8.80
C THR A 419 -10.82 14.44 9.48
N ALA A 420 -11.57 13.73 10.33
CA ALA A 420 -12.70 14.29 11.09
C ALA A 420 -12.28 15.20 12.26
N VAL A 421 -11.01 15.14 12.70
CA VAL A 421 -10.51 15.94 13.82
C VAL A 421 -9.80 17.19 13.29
N SER A 422 -10.41 18.36 13.45
CA SER A 422 -9.80 19.67 13.22
C SER A 422 -9.61 20.43 14.52
N SER A 423 -8.62 21.32 14.55
CA SER A 423 -8.65 22.47 15.46
C SER A 423 -9.73 23.42 14.95
N GLY A 424 -10.71 23.79 15.77
CA GLY A 424 -11.78 24.69 15.36
C GLY A 424 -11.26 26.02 14.81
N ASP A 425 -12.06 26.65 13.94
CA ASP A 425 -11.73 27.95 13.35
C ASP A 425 -12.19 29.09 14.27
N LEU A 426 -11.38 30.15 14.37
CA LEU A 426 -11.80 31.42 14.95
C LEU A 426 -12.71 32.13 13.95
N ALA A 427 -13.79 32.74 14.43
CA ALA A 427 -14.60 33.58 13.56
C ALA A 427 -13.79 34.81 13.12
N ASP A 428 -14.02 35.32 11.90
CA ASP A 428 -13.24 36.43 11.31
C ASP A 428 -13.11 37.64 12.25
N HIS A 429 -14.18 37.97 12.98
CA HIS A 429 -14.17 39.09 13.93
C HIS A 429 -13.27 38.84 15.15
N GLU A 430 -13.21 37.62 15.67
CA GLU A 430 -12.32 37.25 16.78
C GLU A 430 -10.87 37.26 16.29
N LEU A 431 -10.63 36.67 15.11
CA LEU A 431 -9.32 36.64 14.47
C LEU A 431 -8.78 38.06 14.22
N ALA A 432 -9.64 38.98 13.77
CA ALA A 432 -9.31 40.39 13.57
C ALA A 432 -8.89 41.10 14.87
N VAL A 433 -9.65 40.88 15.96
CA VAL A 433 -9.32 41.45 17.29
C VAL A 433 -7.97 40.92 17.77
N VAL A 434 -7.78 39.60 17.76
CA VAL A 434 -6.53 38.97 18.22
C VAL A 434 -5.35 39.41 17.36
N ALA A 435 -5.51 39.53 16.04
CA ALA A 435 -4.47 40.02 15.15
C ALA A 435 -4.09 41.48 15.45
N ALA A 436 -5.07 42.37 15.64
CA ALA A 436 -4.83 43.78 15.92
C ALA A 436 -4.14 44.01 17.27
N ASP A 437 -4.54 43.26 18.30
CA ASP A 437 -3.88 43.31 19.61
C ASP A 437 -2.44 42.78 19.54
N THR A 438 -2.25 41.64 18.86
CA THR A 438 -0.90 41.07 18.65
C THR A 438 0.00 42.04 17.89
N TYR A 439 -0.51 42.67 16.83
CA TYR A 439 0.21 43.67 16.06
C TYR A 439 0.63 44.86 16.92
N ARG A 440 -0.30 45.46 17.68
CA ARG A 440 -0.01 46.58 18.59
C ARG A 440 1.07 46.22 19.59
N HIS A 441 1.00 45.03 20.18
CA HIS A 441 2.00 44.59 21.15
C HIS A 441 3.39 44.43 20.53
N LEU A 442 3.49 43.75 19.39
CA LEU A 442 4.76 43.57 18.67
C LEU A 442 5.34 44.90 18.19
N ASN A 443 4.49 45.88 17.88
CA ASN A 443 4.88 47.22 17.44
C ASN A 443 5.08 48.22 18.60
N GLY A 444 5.26 47.75 19.84
CA GLY A 444 5.52 48.62 21.00
C GLY A 444 4.38 49.60 21.32
N GLY A 445 3.15 49.26 20.95
CA GLY A 445 1.95 50.09 21.10
C GLY A 445 1.69 51.05 19.94
N ALA A 446 2.55 51.09 18.93
CA ALA A 446 2.34 51.95 17.76
C ALA A 446 1.31 51.35 16.79
N GLU A 447 0.47 52.21 16.23
CA GLU A 447 -0.52 51.85 15.19
C GLU A 447 -0.01 52.12 13.77
N ALA A 448 1.19 52.71 13.64
CA ALA A 448 1.85 52.92 12.36
C ALA A 448 2.15 51.57 11.68
N ARG A 449 2.05 51.56 10.35
CA ARG A 449 2.35 50.38 9.54
C ARG A 449 3.85 50.05 9.60
N ASP A 450 4.17 48.85 10.06
CA ASP A 450 5.52 48.29 10.15
C ASP A 450 5.53 46.94 9.41
N GLU A 451 6.26 46.90 8.30
CA GLU A 451 6.36 45.70 7.46
C GLU A 451 7.09 44.54 8.15
N GLY A 452 7.98 44.83 9.11
CA GLY A 452 8.65 43.80 9.91
C GLY A 452 7.67 43.09 10.84
N VAL A 453 6.82 43.85 11.54
CA VAL A 453 5.78 43.28 12.42
C VAL A 453 4.73 42.52 11.61
N LEU A 454 4.33 43.02 10.43
CA LEU A 454 3.43 42.28 9.53
C LEU A 454 4.04 40.97 9.04
N ALA A 455 5.33 40.97 8.68
CA ALA A 455 6.02 39.75 8.29
C ALA A 455 6.06 38.72 9.43
N MET A 456 6.30 39.16 10.68
CA MET A 456 6.23 38.28 11.86
C MET A 456 4.82 37.71 12.06
N LEU A 457 3.79 38.56 11.99
CA LEU A 457 2.40 38.14 12.15
C LEU A 457 1.98 37.12 11.07
N GLY A 458 2.40 37.32 9.82
CA GLY A 458 2.13 36.41 8.70
C GLY A 458 2.82 35.05 8.79
N MET A 459 3.73 34.89 9.74
CA MET A 459 4.44 33.63 10.02
C MET A 459 3.88 32.86 11.22
N MET A 460 2.90 33.43 11.92
CA MET A 460 2.25 32.85 13.11
C MET A 460 0.87 32.28 12.77
N ASP A 461 0.58 31.03 13.15
CA ASP A 461 -0.79 30.53 13.14
C ASP A 461 -1.56 31.06 14.37
N PRO A 462 -2.86 31.40 14.25
CA PRO A 462 -3.75 31.15 13.11
C PRO A 462 -3.70 32.22 12.00
N PHE A 463 -2.90 33.28 12.13
CA PHE A 463 -2.90 34.40 11.18
C PHE A 463 -2.39 34.01 9.80
N ARG A 464 -1.32 33.21 9.73
CA ARG A 464 -0.73 32.70 8.49
C ARG A 464 -1.75 31.97 7.63
N SER A 465 -2.52 31.07 8.24
CA SER A 465 -3.54 30.27 7.54
C SER A 465 -4.72 31.12 7.06
N ASN A 466 -4.90 32.32 7.61
CA ASN A 466 -6.01 33.23 7.33
C ASN A 466 -5.52 34.63 6.91
N TRP A 467 -4.33 34.72 6.31
CA TRP A 467 -3.63 35.99 6.09
C TRP A 467 -4.45 37.03 5.31
N PRO A 468 -5.21 36.69 4.25
CA PRO A 468 -6.03 37.67 3.55
C PRO A 468 -7.06 38.37 4.44
N VAL A 469 -7.68 37.64 5.37
CA VAL A 469 -8.67 38.17 6.32
C VAL A 469 -7.97 39.06 7.34
N VAL A 470 -6.84 38.60 7.89
CA VAL A 470 -6.04 39.34 8.86
C VAL A 470 -5.52 40.66 8.28
N GLU A 471 -4.94 40.61 7.08
CA GLU A 471 -4.38 41.80 6.44
C GLU A 471 -5.45 42.85 6.16
N SER A 472 -6.62 42.43 5.67
CA SER A 472 -7.77 43.33 5.46
C SER A 472 -8.23 43.96 6.78
N ALA A 473 -8.39 43.16 7.84
CA ALA A 473 -8.84 43.65 9.13
C ALA A 473 -7.86 44.67 9.76
N LEU A 474 -6.55 44.45 9.62
CA LEU A 474 -5.54 45.38 10.13
C LEU A 474 -5.55 46.72 9.36
N LYS A 475 -5.67 46.66 8.02
CA LYS A 475 -5.80 47.85 7.16
C LYS A 475 -7.02 48.69 7.55
N ASP A 476 -8.17 48.04 7.72
CA ASP A 476 -9.41 48.71 8.10
C ASP A 476 -9.32 49.30 9.52
N ARG A 477 -8.74 48.55 10.46
CA ARG A 477 -8.64 48.94 11.87
C ARG A 477 -7.71 50.12 12.11
N PHE A 478 -6.54 50.13 11.46
CA PHE A 478 -5.51 51.13 11.65
C PHE A 478 -5.46 52.20 10.55
N GLY A 479 -6.32 52.10 9.53
CA GLY A 479 -6.47 53.12 8.49
C GLY A 479 -5.27 53.26 7.55
N TRP A 480 -4.53 52.17 7.31
CA TRP A 480 -3.29 52.22 6.50
C TRP A 480 -3.51 52.44 5.01
N ASP A 481 -4.74 52.30 4.53
CA ASP A 481 -5.12 52.50 3.12
C ASP A 481 -5.79 53.88 2.88
N ARG A 482 -5.68 54.83 3.81
CA ARG A 482 -6.19 56.22 3.69
C ARG A 482 -5.11 57.26 3.46
#